data_AF-A0A2R7T768-F1
#
_entry.id   AF-A0A2R7T768-F1
#
_cell.length_a   1.000
_cell.length_b   1.000
_cell.length_c   1.000
_cell.angle_alpha   90.00
_cell.angle_beta   90.00
_cell.angle_gamma   90.00
#
_symmetry.space_group_name_H-M   'P 1'
#
loop_
_entity.id
_entity.type
_entity.pdbx_description
1 polymer ?
#
loop_
_entity_poly.entity_id
_entity_poly.type
_entity_poly.pdbx_seq_one_letter_code
_entity_poly.pdbx_strand_id
1 'polypeptide(L)'
;MHENIVPCAYFNSLYQYIEADDIATDVNSNSITFVQSPVLPDLVQDWLNSYNREQDPTVTLFAAVAKTLGGGAGMPRLFESVVAGDARCITVPVLLDTRRGVVLIFSKQANGQTERLIATADPEIRNGSS
;
A
#
# COMPACT_ATOMS: atom_id res chain seq x y z
N MET A 1 0.97 -7.06 -24.29
CA MET A 1 0.52 -7.32 -22.91
C MET A 1 0.34 -5.97 -22.25
N HIS A 2 -0.87 -5.58 -21.87
CA HIS A 2 -1.05 -4.37 -21.05
C HIS A 2 -0.54 -4.72 -19.65
N GLU A 3 0.44 -3.97 -19.13
CA GLU A 3 0.91 -4.13 -17.75
C GLU A 3 -0.25 -3.91 -16.78
N ASN A 4 -0.44 -4.83 -15.82
CA ASN A 4 -1.42 -4.71 -14.74
C ASN A 4 -0.88 -3.83 -13.60
N ILE A 5 -0.12 -2.78 -13.92
CA ILE A 5 0.47 -1.86 -12.95
C ILE A 5 -0.43 -0.64 -12.87
N VAL A 6 -0.97 -0.38 -11.67
CA VAL A 6 -1.91 0.72 -11.43
C VAL A 6 -1.37 1.62 -10.31
N PRO A 7 -1.35 2.96 -10.48
CA PRO A 7 -0.99 3.84 -9.38
C PRO A 7 -2.05 3.77 -8.27
N CYS A 8 -1.60 3.69 -7.02
CA CYS A 8 -2.46 3.84 -5.84
C CYS A 8 -2.42 5.27 -5.32
N ALA A 9 -3.52 5.70 -4.72
CA ALA A 9 -3.53 6.89 -3.87
C ALA A 9 -3.24 6.47 -2.43
N TYR A 10 -2.32 7.17 -1.77
CA TYR A 10 -1.93 6.93 -0.38
C TYR A 10 -2.38 8.09 0.48
N PHE A 11 -2.77 7.77 1.72
CA PHE A 11 -3.20 8.74 2.71
C PHE A 11 -2.56 8.41 4.06
N ASN A 12 -2.15 9.42 4.83
CA ASN A 12 -1.69 9.19 6.22
C ASN A 12 -2.84 8.83 7.16
N SER A 13 -2.49 8.61 8.43
CA SER A 13 -3.44 8.42 9.54
C SER A 13 -4.41 9.60 9.76
N LEU A 14 -4.14 10.77 9.18
CA LEU A 14 -5.02 11.94 9.19
C LEU A 14 -5.84 12.09 7.89
N TYR A 15 -5.81 11.07 7.01
CA TYR A 15 -6.47 11.05 5.71
C TYR A 15 -6.03 12.15 4.73
N GLN A 16 -4.85 12.72 4.94
CA GLN A 16 -4.24 13.63 3.99
C GLN A 16 -3.49 12.84 2.93
N TYR A 17 -3.62 13.26 1.68
CA TYR A 17 -2.92 12.65 0.55
C TYR A 17 -1.40 12.71 0.73
N ILE A 18 -0.72 11.62 0.37
CA ILE A 18 0.75 11.51 0.34
C ILE A 18 1.18 10.89 -0.99
N GLU A 19 2.26 11.41 -1.55
CA GLU A 19 2.92 10.86 -2.73
C GLU A 19 3.55 9.48 -2.44
N ALA A 20 3.60 8.61 -3.43
CA ALA A 20 4.08 7.23 -3.24
C ALA A 20 5.55 7.14 -2.75
N ASP A 21 6.35 8.17 -3.03
CA ASP A 21 7.77 8.25 -2.66
C ASP A 21 8.02 8.92 -1.29
N ASP A 22 6.96 9.49 -0.69
CA ASP A 22 6.99 10.24 0.58
C ASP A 22 6.45 9.41 1.75
N ILE A 23 6.25 8.10 1.56
CA ILE A 23 5.75 7.20 2.61
C ILE A 23 6.89 6.87 3.58
N ALA A 24 6.88 7.49 4.75
CA ALA A 24 7.92 7.32 5.77
C ALA A 24 7.35 6.92 7.13
N THR A 25 8.13 6.16 7.90
CA THR A 25 7.91 5.99 9.34
C THR A 25 8.52 7.17 10.11
N ASP A 26 8.06 7.39 11.34
CA ASP A 26 8.89 8.13 12.30
C ASP A 26 10.17 7.34 12.67
N VAL A 27 11.15 8.03 13.27
CA VAL A 27 12.45 7.45 13.67
C VAL A 27 12.35 6.37 14.76
N ASN A 28 11.20 6.27 15.44
CA ASN A 28 10.97 5.32 16.52
C ASN A 28 10.18 4.09 16.08
N SER A 29 9.64 4.09 14.86
CA SER A 29 8.96 2.97 14.25
C SER A 29 9.92 2.20 13.34
N ASN A 30 9.72 0.88 13.28
CA ASN A 30 10.50 -0.06 12.48
C ASN A 30 9.67 -0.73 11.38
N SER A 31 8.47 -0.21 11.08
CA SER A 31 7.59 -0.77 10.06
C SER A 31 6.57 0.24 9.53
N ILE A 32 6.11 0.01 8.31
CA ILE A 32 4.95 0.70 7.71
C ILE A 32 3.82 -0.30 7.56
N THR A 33 2.62 0.09 8.00
CA THR A 33 1.39 -0.68 7.79
C THR A 33 0.54 -0.01 6.74
N PHE A 34 0.34 -0.69 5.62
CA PHE A 34 -0.65 -0.33 4.62
C PHE A 34 -1.99 -0.90 5.03
N VAL A 35 -3.02 -0.06 5.06
CA VAL A 35 -4.40 -0.44 5.41
C VAL A 35 -5.32 -0.12 4.24
N GLN A 36 -5.99 -1.14 3.72
CA GLN A 36 -7.13 -0.94 2.82
C GLN A 36 -8.39 -0.75 3.67
N SER A 37 -8.88 0.49 3.75
CA SER A 37 -10.11 0.79 4.46
C SER A 37 -11.33 0.41 3.60
N PRO A 38 -12.29 -0.39 4.13
CA PRO A 38 -13.55 -0.67 3.45
C PRO A 38 -14.47 0.55 3.41
N VAL A 39 -14.29 1.48 4.35
CA VAL A 39 -15.07 2.72 4.47
C VAL A 39 -14.12 3.90 4.32
N LEU A 40 -14.37 4.75 3.33
CA LEU A 40 -13.57 5.95 3.11
C LEU A 40 -14.23 7.13 3.82
N PRO A 41 -13.47 7.92 4.60
CA PRO A 41 -14.01 9.13 5.23
C PRO A 41 -14.27 10.24 4.21
N ASP A 42 -15.08 11.23 4.59
CA ASP A 42 -15.51 12.33 3.72
C ASP A 42 -14.33 13.03 3.02
N LEU A 43 -13.22 13.26 3.74
CA LEU A 43 -12.03 13.90 3.16
C LEU A 43 -11.44 13.12 1.97
N VAL A 44 -11.46 11.78 2.05
CA VAL A 44 -10.98 10.92 0.95
C VAL A 44 -12.01 10.87 -0.18
N GLN A 45 -13.30 10.87 0.15
CA GLN A 45 -14.38 10.93 -0.85
C GLN A 45 -14.34 12.24 -1.64
N ASP A 46 -14.16 13.37 -0.97
CA ASP A 46 -14.01 14.70 -1.60
C ASP A 46 -12.80 14.73 -2.55
N TRP A 47 -11.68 14.14 -2.12
CA TRP A 47 -10.51 13.98 -2.96
C TRP A 47 -10.83 13.15 -4.21
N LEU A 48 -11.44 11.96 -4.05
CA LEU A 48 -11.82 11.10 -5.18
C LEU A 48 -12.72 11.82 -6.18
N ASN A 49 -13.73 12.55 -5.68
CA ASN A 49 -14.65 13.35 -6.49
C ASN A 49 -13.91 14.44 -7.28
N SER A 50 -12.94 15.13 -6.67
CA SER A 50 -12.16 16.18 -7.35
C SER A 50 -11.33 15.67 -8.53
N TYR A 51 -10.98 14.38 -8.53
CA TYR A 51 -10.27 13.72 -9.64
C TYR A 51 -11.18 12.86 -10.53
N ASN A 52 -12.50 12.91 -10.32
CA ASN A 52 -13.49 12.08 -11.02
C ASN A 52 -13.15 10.57 -10.96
N ARG A 53 -12.82 10.10 -9.75
CA ARG A 53 -12.47 8.69 -9.45
C ARG A 53 -13.46 8.11 -8.45
N GLU A 54 -13.61 6.79 -8.48
CA GLU A 54 -14.46 6.04 -7.54
C GLU A 54 -13.69 4.84 -6.97
N GLN A 55 -14.11 4.38 -5.78
CA GLN A 55 -13.57 3.16 -5.19
C GLN A 55 -14.14 1.93 -5.90
N ASP A 56 -13.28 0.97 -6.27
CA ASP A 56 -13.72 -0.34 -6.76
C ASP A 56 -13.81 -1.33 -5.57
N PRO A 57 -15.02 -1.69 -5.09
CA PRO A 57 -15.20 -2.57 -3.94
C PRO A 57 -14.87 -4.04 -4.24
N THR A 58 -14.68 -4.39 -5.52
CA THR A 58 -14.31 -5.76 -5.93
C THR A 58 -12.82 -6.03 -5.78
N VAL A 59 -12.02 -4.99 -5.52
CA VAL A 59 -10.57 -5.06 -5.40
C VAL A 59 -10.18 -5.12 -3.93
N THR A 60 -9.36 -6.11 -3.56
CA THR A 60 -8.93 -6.34 -2.17
C THR A 60 -7.42 -6.50 -2.08
N LEU A 61 -6.79 -5.91 -1.07
CA LEU A 61 -5.37 -6.04 -0.81
C LEU A 61 -5.08 -7.51 -0.51
N PHE A 62 -4.18 -8.12 -1.29
CA PHE A 62 -3.92 -9.57 -1.26
C PHE A 62 -2.56 -9.87 -0.67
N ALA A 63 -1.50 -9.24 -1.18
CA ALA A 63 -0.13 -9.45 -0.76
C ALA A 63 0.72 -8.22 -1.04
N ALA A 64 1.99 -8.25 -0.60
CA ALA A 64 2.99 -7.29 -1.01
C ALA A 64 4.34 -7.98 -1.18
N VAL A 65 5.13 -7.44 -2.10
CA VAL A 65 6.55 -7.79 -2.24
C VAL A 65 7.37 -6.56 -1.91
N ALA A 66 8.46 -6.71 -1.16
CA ALA A 66 9.33 -5.58 -0.84
C ALA A 66 10.82 -5.92 -0.98
N LYS A 67 11.58 -4.99 -1.54
CA LYS A 67 13.03 -5.11 -1.75
C LYS A 67 13.76 -3.92 -1.15
N THR A 68 14.83 -4.19 -0.42
CA THR A 68 15.73 -3.13 0.05
C THR A 68 16.48 -2.51 -1.12
N LEU A 69 16.48 -1.18 -1.18
CA LEU A 69 17.14 -0.38 -2.20
C LEU A 69 18.48 0.13 -1.67
N GLY A 70 19.52 0.12 -2.52
CA GLY A 70 20.84 0.68 -2.18
C GLY A 70 21.69 -0.13 -1.18
N GLY A 71 21.27 -1.33 -0.77
CA GLY A 71 22.05 -2.17 0.14
C GLY A 71 21.56 -3.63 0.18
N GLY A 72 22.36 -4.51 0.77
CA GLY A 72 21.99 -5.90 1.03
C GLY A 72 21.36 -6.02 2.41
N ALA A 73 20.06 -6.36 2.49
CA ALA A 73 19.42 -6.70 3.75
C ALA A 73 18.67 -8.04 3.62
N GLY A 74 18.81 -8.89 4.65
CA GLY A 74 18.10 -10.16 4.79
C GLY A 74 16.65 -10.00 5.25
N MET A 75 15.99 -8.88 4.94
CA MET A 75 14.61 -8.65 5.34
C MET A 75 13.64 -9.54 4.54
N PRO A 76 12.51 -9.96 5.14
CA PRO A 76 11.46 -10.69 4.43
C PRO A 76 11.00 -9.92 3.20
N ARG A 77 10.73 -10.63 2.11
CA ARG A 77 10.38 -10.02 0.82
C ARG A 77 8.92 -10.21 0.42
N LEU A 78 8.22 -11.16 1.00
CA LEU A 78 6.83 -11.46 0.69
C LEU A 78 6.00 -11.33 1.96
N PHE A 79 4.87 -10.64 1.84
CA PHE A 79 3.94 -10.39 2.92
C PHE A 79 2.54 -10.71 2.44
N GLU A 80 1.85 -11.59 3.15
CA GLU A 80 0.42 -11.83 2.92
C GLU A 80 -0.40 -10.79 3.68
N SER A 81 -1.50 -10.36 3.09
CA SER A 81 -2.43 -9.47 3.80
C SER A 81 -3.19 -10.22 4.89
N VAL A 82 -3.32 -9.58 6.04
CA VAL A 82 -4.13 -10.05 7.17
C VAL A 82 -5.39 -9.20 7.31
N VAL A 83 -6.40 -9.73 7.99
CA VAL A 83 -7.62 -8.99 8.32
C VAL A 83 -7.49 -8.43 9.73
N ALA A 84 -7.66 -7.11 9.88
CA ALA A 84 -7.66 -6.40 11.16
C ALA A 84 -8.96 -5.59 11.28
N GLY A 85 -9.91 -6.09 12.07
CA GLY A 85 -11.28 -5.59 12.05
C GLY A 85 -11.93 -5.87 10.69
N ASP A 86 -12.51 -4.84 10.07
CA ASP A 86 -13.11 -4.94 8.73
C ASP A 86 -12.12 -4.57 7.59
N ALA A 87 -10.86 -4.25 7.93
CA ALA A 87 -9.85 -3.82 6.97
C ALA A 87 -8.82 -4.92 6.67
N ARG A 88 -8.28 -4.90 5.45
CA ARG A 88 -7.10 -5.71 5.10
C ARG A 88 -5.84 -4.88 5.26
N CYS A 89 -4.80 -5.44 5.85
CA CYS A 89 -3.55 -4.74 6.07
C CYS A 89 -2.31 -5.59 5.81
N ILE A 90 -1.21 -4.89 5.53
CA ILE A 90 0.13 -5.46 5.36
C ILE A 90 1.12 -4.60 6.12
N THR A 91 1.93 -5.22 6.96
CA THR A 91 3.01 -4.54 7.70
C THR A 91 4.36 -4.93 7.11
N VAL A 92 5.08 -3.94 6.57
CA VAL A 92 6.41 -4.11 5.98
C VAL A 92 7.44 -3.55 6.95
N PRO A 93 8.39 -4.37 7.46
CA PRO A 93 9.45 -3.88 8.32
C PRO A 93 10.44 -3.02 7.52
N VAL A 94 10.96 -1.98 8.17
CA VAL A 94 11.96 -1.05 7.64
C VAL A 94 13.02 -0.82 8.72
N LEU A 95 14.27 -1.17 8.40
CA LEU A 95 15.41 -0.91 9.28
C LEU A 95 15.80 0.57 9.21
N LEU A 96 16.44 1.06 10.27
CA LEU A 96 17.02 2.40 10.30
C LEU A 96 17.92 2.64 9.09
N ASP A 97 17.84 3.84 8.51
CA ASP A 97 18.61 4.27 7.34
C ASP A 97 18.44 3.39 6.08
N THR A 98 17.37 2.58 6.03
CA THR A 98 17.04 1.79 4.83
C THR A 98 15.84 2.35 4.08
N ARG A 99 15.84 2.09 2.77
CA ARG A 99 14.72 2.34 1.87
C ARG A 99 14.28 1.03 1.26
N ARG A 100 12.98 0.85 1.05
CA ARG A 100 12.44 -0.34 0.40
C ARG A 100 11.46 0.06 -0.69
N GLY A 101 11.65 -0.49 -1.88
CA GLY A 101 10.60 -0.49 -2.91
C GLY A 101 9.59 -1.59 -2.56
N VAL A 102 8.30 -1.25 -2.59
CA VAL A 102 7.21 -2.16 -2.22
C VAL A 102 6.24 -2.25 -3.39
N VAL A 103 5.88 -3.45 -3.82
CA VAL A 103 4.79 -3.71 -4.75
C VAL A 103 3.60 -4.17 -3.92
N LEU A 104 2.49 -3.44 -3.92
CA LEU A 104 1.24 -3.94 -3.36
C LEU A 104 0.51 -4.76 -4.44
N ILE A 105 -0.03 -5.90 -4.06
CA ILE A 105 -0.75 -6.80 -4.94
C ILE A 105 -2.18 -6.86 -4.44
N PHE A 106 -3.12 -6.53 -5.32
CA PHE A 106 -4.55 -6.60 -5.09
C PHE A 106 -5.16 -7.73 -5.90
N SER A 107 -6.18 -8.37 -5.34
CA SER A 107 -7.02 -9.33 -6.05
C SER A 107 -8.35 -8.68 -6.42
N LYS A 108 -8.73 -8.76 -7.70
CA LYS A 108 -10.07 -8.41 -8.16
C LYS A 108 -10.94 -9.66 -8.17
N GLN A 109 -12.06 -9.59 -7.47
CA GLN A 109 -13.00 -10.69 -7.33
C GLN A 109 -14.17 -10.51 -8.31
N ALA A 110 -14.54 -11.58 -9.01
CA ALA A 110 -15.76 -11.65 -9.81
C ALA A 110 -16.50 -12.94 -9.45
N ASN A 111 -17.80 -12.83 -9.13
CA ASN A 111 -18.64 -13.98 -8.74
C ASN A 111 -18.06 -14.83 -7.59
N GLY A 112 -17.37 -14.20 -6.62
CA GLY A 112 -16.76 -14.89 -5.48
C GLY A 112 -15.47 -15.64 -5.78
N GLN A 113 -14.88 -15.46 -6.97
CA GLN A 113 -13.58 -16.02 -7.33
C GLN A 113 -12.59 -14.92 -7.73
N THR A 114 -11.30 -15.16 -7.49
CA THR A 114 -10.23 -14.28 -7.93
C THR A 114 -10.13 -14.33 -9.45
N GLU A 115 -10.49 -13.24 -10.12
CA GLU A 115 -10.42 -13.11 -11.57
C GLU A 115 -9.03 -12.66 -12.02
N ARG A 116 -8.44 -11.69 -11.28
CA ARG A 116 -7.20 -11.02 -11.70
C ARG A 116 -6.39 -10.53 -10.50
N LEU A 117 -5.07 -10.54 -10.66
CA LEU A 117 -4.14 -9.82 -9.78
C LEU A 117 -3.72 -8.49 -10.42
N ILE A 118 -3.72 -7.44 -9.61
CA ILE A 118 -3.36 -6.07 -9.95
C ILE A 118 -2.16 -5.71 -9.08
N ALA A 119 -1.05 -5.32 -9.70
CA ALA A 119 0.12 -4.82 -8.99
C ALA A 119 0.09 -3.29 -8.96
N THR A 120 0.66 -2.67 -7.93
CA THR A 120 0.87 -1.23 -7.93
C THR A 120 2.15 -0.85 -8.64
N ALA A 121 2.26 0.42 -9.02
CA ALA A 121 3.59 1.02 -9.14
C ALA A 121 4.29 0.91 -7.77
N ASP A 122 5.61 0.74 -7.74
CA ASP A 122 6.37 0.46 -6.52
C ASP A 122 6.45 1.71 -5.63
N PRO A 123 5.67 1.92 -4.55
CA PRO A 123 6.01 2.95 -3.56
C PRO A 123 7.37 2.68 -2.92
N GLU A 124 8.10 3.76 -2.64
CA GLU A 124 9.27 3.70 -1.78
C GLU A 124 8.87 3.99 -0.33
N ILE A 125 9.18 3.05 0.57
CA ILE A 125 9.06 3.25 2.02
C ILE A 125 10.42 3.46 2.68
N ARG A 126 10.46 4.32 3.69
CA ARG A 126 11.70 4.71 4.37
C ARG A 126 11.51 4.77 5.89
N ASN A 127 12.61 4.54 6.61
CA ASN A 127 12.69 4.84 8.03
C ASN A 127 13.51 6.12 8.20
N GLY A 128 12.86 7.22 8.57
CA GLY A 128 13.52 8.50 8.77
C GLY A 128 12.52 9.62 9.01
N SER A 129 12.84 10.52 9.94
CA SER A 129 12.14 11.79 10.04
C SER A 129 12.47 12.63 8.80
N SER A 130 11.44 13.22 8.21
CA SER A 130 11.57 14.33 7.26
C SER A 130 12.39 15.47 7.86
#